data_AF-A0A366E8T6-F1
#
_entry.id   AF-A0A366E8T6-F1
#
_cell.length_a   1.000
_cell.length_b   1.000
_cell.length_c   1.000
_cell.angle_alpha   90.00
_cell.angle_beta   90.00
_cell.angle_gamma   90.00
#
_symmetry.space_group_name_H-M   'P 1'
#
loop_
_entity.id
_entity.type
_entity.pdbx_description
1 polymer ?
#
loop_
_entity_poly.entity_id
_entity_poly.type
_entity_poly.pdbx_seq_one_letter_code
_entity_poly.pdbx_strand_id
1 'polypeptide(L)'
;MGYVLPVDNYQYQQYQNRVTQPERDPYPIEQLYPIQLDMSYQEELEKQQMEHTELSKQVQQNTAPILSPPRMSVEANMIYAELTGVGQYINELI
;
A
#
# COMPACT_ATOMS: atom_id res chain seq x y z
N MET A 1 34.50 50.04 -6.35
CA MET A 1 33.83 49.02 -7.20
C MET A 1 32.44 49.54 -7.51
N GLY A 2 32.13 49.76 -8.79
CA GLY A 2 30.83 50.32 -9.20
C GLY A 2 29.82 49.21 -9.50
N TYR A 3 28.59 49.41 -9.07
CA TYR A 3 27.46 48.58 -9.48
C TYR A 3 26.88 49.16 -10.77
N VAL A 4 26.86 48.37 -11.84
CA VAL A 4 26.16 48.72 -13.08
C VAL A 4 24.78 48.07 -13.00
N LEU A 5 23.73 48.91 -13.05
CA LEU A 5 22.36 48.40 -13.15
C LEU A 5 22.15 47.87 -14.58
N PRO A 6 21.70 46.62 -14.76
CA PRO A 6 21.32 46.15 -16.07
C PRO A 6 20.14 46.98 -16.60
N VAL A 7 20.18 47.29 -17.89
CA VAL A 7 19.08 47.96 -18.60
C VAL A 7 18.23 46.88 -19.26
N ASP A 8 16.94 46.82 -18.89
CA ASP A 8 16.00 45.89 -19.47
C ASP A 8 15.64 46.31 -20.91
N ASN A 9 15.98 45.47 -21.88
CA ASN A 9 15.70 45.71 -23.29
C ASN A 9 14.41 44.98 -23.71
N TYR A 10 13.26 45.54 -23.33
CA TYR A 10 11.93 44.97 -23.63
C TYR A 10 11.72 44.69 -25.13
N GLN A 11 12.22 45.57 -26.01
CA GLN A 11 12.09 45.40 -27.46
C GLN A 11 12.84 44.17 -27.97
N TYR A 12 14.04 43.92 -27.42
CA TYR A 12 14.86 42.76 -27.79
C TYR A 12 14.22 41.47 -27.31
N GLN A 13 13.71 41.44 -26.06
CA GLN A 13 12.99 40.29 -25.51
C GLN A 13 11.73 39.96 -26.33
N GLN A 14 10.97 40.98 -26.73
CA GLN A 14 9.79 40.78 -27.59
C GLN A 14 10.15 40.21 -28.96
N TYR A 15 11.24 40.69 -29.57
CA TYR A 15 11.71 40.16 -30.85
C TYR A 15 12.19 38.71 -30.71
N GLN A 16 13.00 38.42 -29.68
CA GLN A 16 13.46 37.07 -29.37
C GLN A 16 12.28 36.12 -29.22
N ASN A 17 11.28 36.46 -28.40
CA ASN A 17 10.10 35.62 -28.19
C ASN A 17 9.30 35.35 -29.48
N ARG A 18 9.33 36.27 -30.46
CA ARG A 18 8.68 36.09 -31.76
C ARG A 18 9.48 35.20 -32.71
N VAL A 19 10.81 35.27 -32.65
CA VAL A 19 11.70 34.51 -33.52
C VAL A 19 11.93 33.10 -32.98
N THR A 20 12.17 32.97 -31.68
CA THR A 20 12.41 31.71 -30.98
C THR A 20 11.09 31.17 -30.43
N GLN A 21 10.01 31.18 -31.23
CA GLN A 21 8.77 30.54 -30.81
C GLN A 21 9.11 29.08 -30.47
N PRO A 22 8.93 28.64 -29.21
CA PRO A 22 9.11 27.25 -28.88
C PRO A 22 8.12 26.44 -29.70
N GLU A 23 8.57 25.31 -30.23
CA GLU A 23 7.73 24.39 -30.99
C GLU A 23 6.49 24.05 -30.15
N ARG A 24 5.32 24.48 -30.63
CA ARG A 24 4.07 24.28 -29.88
C ARG A 24 3.65 22.83 -30.07
N ASP A 25 3.55 22.11 -28.98
CA ASP A 25 3.02 20.75 -28.97
C ASP A 25 1.56 20.77 -29.50
N PRO A 26 1.24 20.04 -30.59
CA PRO A 26 -0.12 19.93 -31.10
C PRO A 26 -1.06 19.20 -30.14
N TYR A 27 -0.53 18.42 -29.18
CA TYR A 27 -1.32 17.63 -28.23
C TYR A 27 -0.88 17.89 -26.78
N PRO A 28 -1.20 19.08 -26.22
CA PRO A 28 -0.89 19.36 -24.83
C PRO A 28 -1.63 18.38 -23.92
N ILE A 29 -0.89 17.66 -23.06
CA ILE A 29 -1.48 16.85 -22.00
C ILE A 29 -2.06 17.80 -20.95
N GLU A 30 -3.38 17.77 -20.77
CA GLU A 30 -4.05 18.59 -19.77
C GLU A 30 -3.66 18.17 -18.34
N GLN A 31 -3.51 19.15 -17.45
CA GLN A 31 -3.27 18.87 -16.04
C GLN A 31 -4.55 18.36 -15.39
N LEU A 32 -4.46 17.25 -14.67
CA LEU A 32 -5.57 16.71 -13.88
C LEU A 32 -5.82 17.63 -12.68
N TYR A 33 -7.06 18.09 -12.54
CA TYR A 33 -7.49 18.83 -11.35
C TYR A 33 -8.10 17.87 -10.33
N PRO A 34 -7.73 17.98 -9.04
CA PRO A 34 -8.36 17.18 -8.01
C PRO A 34 -9.85 17.55 -7.92
N ILE A 35 -10.71 16.55 -8.03
CA ILE A 35 -12.15 16.71 -7.83
C ILE A 35 -12.39 16.86 -6.32
N GLN A 36 -13.24 17.81 -5.93
CA GLN A 36 -13.72 17.89 -4.56
C GLN A 36 -14.61 16.65 -4.33
N LEU A 37 -14.10 15.67 -3.58
CA LEU A 37 -14.91 14.54 -3.15
C LEU A 37 -15.96 15.05 -2.16
N ASP A 38 -17.24 14.87 -2.50
CA ASP A 38 -18.34 15.15 -1.59
C ASP A 38 -18.18 14.37 -0.29
N MET A 39 -18.62 14.96 0.84
CA MET A 39 -18.49 14.36 2.17
C MET A 39 -19.17 12.99 2.28
N SER A 40 -20.10 12.68 1.37
CA SER A 40 -20.74 11.35 1.25
C SER A 40 -19.72 10.23 1.01
N TYR A 41 -18.66 10.47 0.23
CA TYR A 41 -17.64 9.45 -0.01
C TYR A 41 -16.82 9.16 1.25
N GLN A 42 -16.52 10.20 2.06
CA GLN A 42 -15.80 10.02 3.31
C GLN A 42 -16.63 9.22 4.32
N GLU A 43 -17.93 9.52 4.43
CA GLU A 43 -18.85 8.76 5.30
C GLU A 43 -18.97 7.29 4.89
N GLU A 44 -18.98 7.00 3.58
CA GLU A 44 -19.07 5.63 3.08
C GLU A 44 -17.77 4.84 3.29
N LEU A 45 -16.61 5.48 3.11
CA LEU A 45 -15.31 4.89 3.41
C LEU A 45 -15.16 4.58 4.91
N GLU A 46 -15.66 5.48 5.78
CA GLU A 46 -15.60 5.29 7.23
C GLU A 46 -16.49 4.12 7.67
N LYS A 47 -17.71 4.01 7.11
CA LYS A 47 -18.61 2.86 7.36
C LYS A 47 -17.97 1.54 6.96
N GLN A 48 -17.34 1.47 5.79
CA GLN A 48 -16.64 0.25 5.34
C GLN A 48 -15.49 -0.14 6.29
N GLN A 49 -14.72 0.83 6.78
CA GLN A 49 -13.64 0.56 7.73
C GLN A 49 -14.15 0.04 9.08
N MET A 50 -15.29 0.56 9.56
CA MET A 50 -15.93 0.06 10.78
C MET A 50 -16.41 -1.39 10.61
N GLU A 51 -17.05 -1.73 9.50
CA GLU A 51 -17.52 -3.11 9.24
C GLU A 51 -16.37 -4.13 9.18
N HIS A 52 -15.25 -3.79 8.53
CA HIS A 52 -14.06 -4.64 8.51
C HIS A 52 -13.45 -4.85 9.90
N THR A 53 -13.50 -3.83 10.75
CA THR A 53 -12.98 -3.89 12.12
C THR A 53 -13.83 -4.82 13.00
N GLU A 54 -15.15 -4.76 12.88
CA GLU A 54 -16.05 -5.63 13.64
C GLU A 54 -15.94 -7.10 13.19
N LEU A 55 -15.83 -7.36 11.88
CA LEU A 55 -15.60 -8.70 11.35
C LEU A 55 -14.28 -9.31 11.85
N SER A 56 -13.20 -8.51 11.90
CA SER A 56 -11.89 -9.00 12.36
C SER A 56 -11.87 -9.33 13.86
N LYS A 57 -12.58 -8.57 14.71
CA LYS A 57 -12.74 -8.88 16.14
C LYS A 57 -13.50 -10.18 16.37
N GLN A 58 -14.54 -10.44 15.57
CA GLN A 58 -15.34 -11.67 15.68
C GLN A 58 -14.54 -12.92 15.30
N VAL A 59 -13.58 -12.81 14.38
CA VAL A 59 -12.66 -13.92 14.02
C VAL A 59 -11.61 -14.17 15.11
N GLN A 60 -11.09 -13.11 15.76
CA GLN A 60 -10.11 -13.26 16.85
C GLN A 60 -10.71 -13.89 18.12
N GLN A 61 -11.97 -13.60 18.43
CA GLN A 61 -12.63 -14.18 19.62
C GLN A 61 -12.94 -15.67 19.48
N ASN A 62 -13.06 -16.19 18.25
CA ASN A 62 -13.38 -17.60 17.99
C ASN A 62 -12.14 -18.52 17.82
N THR A 63 -10.91 -18.00 17.90
CA THR A 63 -9.68 -18.76 17.59
C THR A 63 -8.79 -19.12 18.79
N ALA A 64 -9.13 -18.68 20.00
CA ALA A 64 -8.47 -19.13 21.23
C ALA A 64 -9.26 -20.31 21.83
N PRO A 65 -8.87 -21.60 21.64
CA PRO A 65 -7.52 -22.16 21.68
C PRO A 65 -7.29 -23.31 20.66
N ILE A 66 -6.93 -23.02 19.41
CA ILE A 66 -6.67 -24.09 18.40
C ILE A 66 -5.16 -24.45 18.32
N LEU A 67 -4.29 -23.69 18.99
CA LEU A 67 -2.82 -23.80 18.84
C LEU A 67 -2.12 -24.71 19.88
N SER A 68 -2.87 -25.51 20.65
CA SER A 68 -2.25 -26.56 21.46
C SER A 68 -2.21 -27.85 20.65
N PRO A 69 -1.05 -28.38 20.24
CA PRO A 69 -1.02 -29.69 19.61
C PRO A 69 -1.63 -30.70 20.60
N PRO A 70 -2.59 -31.54 20.17
CA PRO A 70 -3.15 -32.54 21.04
C PRO A 70 -2.01 -33.44 21.52
N ARG A 71 -1.81 -33.53 22.84
CA ARG A 71 -0.92 -34.54 23.40
C ARG A 71 -1.53 -35.90 23.07
N MET A 72 -1.11 -36.49 21.96
CA MET A 72 -1.50 -37.85 21.59
C MET A 72 -1.10 -38.81 22.72
N SER A 73 -1.99 -39.74 23.05
CA SER A 73 -1.67 -40.79 24.01
C SER A 73 -0.53 -41.66 23.47
N VAL A 74 0.27 -42.23 24.36
CA VAL A 74 1.45 -43.04 24.01
C VAL A 74 1.08 -44.20 23.08
N GLU A 75 -0.09 -44.80 23.28
CA GLU A 75 -0.62 -45.89 22.45
C GLU A 75 -0.94 -45.43 21.02
N ALA A 76 -1.57 -44.26 20.86
CA ALA A 76 -1.89 -43.72 19.55
C ALA A 76 -0.62 -43.34 18.76
N ASN A 77 0.41 -42.85 19.46
CA ASN A 77 1.72 -42.58 18.86
C ASN A 77 2.43 -43.86 18.42
N MET A 78 2.32 -44.95 19.19
CA MET A 78 2.92 -46.23 18.83
C MET A 78 2.31 -46.82 17.56
N ILE A 79 0.98 -46.78 17.44
CA ILE A 79 0.25 -47.24 16.25
C ILE A 79 0.62 -46.36 15.03
N TYR A 80 0.68 -45.04 15.21
CA TYR A 80 1.06 -44.12 14.14
C TYR A 80 2.51 -44.34 13.67
N ALA A 81 3.44 -44.59 14.61
CA ALA A 81 4.84 -44.87 14.30
C ALA A 81 5.02 -46.22 13.57
N GLU A 82 4.24 -47.23 13.93
CA GLU A 82 4.25 -48.52 13.20
C GLU A 82 3.73 -48.35 11.76
N LEU A 83 2.68 -47.55 11.57
CA LEU A 83 2.09 -47.30 10.25
C LEU A 83 2.95 -46.41 9.34
N THR A 84 3.61 -45.40 9.89
CA THR A 84 4.32 -44.38 9.11
C THR A 84 5.84 -44.51 9.17
N GLY A 85 6.36 -45.31 10.11
CA GLY A 85 7.79 -45.39 10.42
C GLY A 85 8.33 -44.15 11.17
N VAL A 86 7.49 -43.17 11.49
CA VAL A 86 7.89 -41.89 12.08
C VAL A 86 7.47 -41.82 13.55
N GLY A 87 8.44 -41.84 14.46
CA GLY A 87 8.24 -41.71 15.90
C GLY A 87 8.13 -40.26 16.37
N GLN A 88 7.75 -40.09 17.64
CA GLN A 88 7.43 -38.78 18.24
C GLN A 88 8.59 -37.77 18.26
N TYR A 89 9.85 -38.23 18.25
CA TYR A 89 11.03 -37.39 18.45
C TYR A 89 11.80 -37.03 17.17
N ILE A 90 11.29 -37.38 15.98
CA ILE A 90 12.06 -37.22 14.73
C ILE A 90 12.14 -35.75 14.27
N ASN A 91 11.27 -34.88 14.79
CA ASN A 91 11.25 -33.44 14.47
C ASN A 91 11.82 -32.55 15.60
N GLU A 92 12.55 -33.12 16.56
CA GLU A 92 13.35 -32.30 17.49
C GLU A 92 14.73 -32.04 16.86
N LEU A 93 14.74 -31.22 15.81
CA LEU A 93 15.96 -30.73 15.17
C LEU A 93 16.23 -29.31 15.70
N ILE A 94 17.42 -29.16 16.29
CA ILE A 94 18.03 -27.91 16.83
C ILE A 94 18.09 -26.83 15.75
#